data_AF-A0A7L0IQJ8-F1
#
_entry.id   AF-A0A7L0IQJ8-F1
#
_cell.length_a   1.000
_cell.length_b   1.000
_cell.length_c   1.000
_cell.angle_alpha   90.00
_cell.angle_beta   90.00
_cell.angle_gamma   90.00
#
_symmetry.space_group_name_H-M   'P 1'
#
loop_
_entity.id
_entity.type
_entity.pdbx_description
1 polymer ?
#
loop_
_entity_poly.entity_id
_entity_poly.type
_entity_poly.pdbx_seq_one_letter_code
_entity_poly.pdbx_strand_id
1 'polypeptide(L)' 'GIPINTTLDRSTTVQCAGSSSAPMKAKSTVEGTEPQNDLTCLRIRSKKHEIVIAPDKEYLLIFIQN' A
#
# COMPACT_ATOMS: atom_id res chain seq x y z
N GLY A 1 -2.30 -9.19 4.36
CA GLY A 1 -3.49 -9.10 3.50
C GLY A 1 -3.50 -10.28 2.55
N ILE A 2 -4.66 -10.65 1.99
CA ILE A 2 -4.75 -11.73 0.98
C ILE A 2 -4.78 -11.07 -0.41
N PRO A 3 -3.83 -11.35 -1.32
CA PRO A 3 -3.85 -10.80 -2.66
C PRO A 3 -5.00 -11.38 -3.48
N ILE A 4 -5.80 -10.53 -4.12
CA ILE A 4 -6.96 -10.93 -4.93
C ILE A 4 -6.54 -11.16 -6.38
N ASN A 5 -5.76 -10.23 -6.94
CA ASN A 5 -5.13 -10.32 -8.25
C ASN A 5 -3.75 -9.67 -8.18
N THR A 6 -2.76 -10.25 -8.87
CA THR A 6 -1.39 -9.74 -8.91
C THR A 6 -0.76 -10.02 -10.27
N THR A 7 -0.10 -9.02 -10.83
CA THR A 7 0.80 -9.16 -11.99
C THR A 7 2.26 -9.27 -11.55
N LEU A 8 2.54 -9.20 -10.25
CA LEU A 8 3.86 -9.39 -9.66
C LEU A 8 4.18 -10.86 -9.49
N ASP A 9 5.46 -11.17 -9.56
CA ASP A 9 5.98 -12.49 -9.20
C ASP A 9 5.60 -12.86 -7.76
N ARG A 10 5.45 -14.17 -7.53
CA ARG A 10 4.89 -14.72 -6.28
C ARG A 10 5.70 -14.32 -5.05
N SER A 11 7.03 -14.20 -5.19
CA SER A 11 7.94 -13.72 -4.15
C SER A 11 7.60 -12.31 -3.71
N THR A 12 7.49 -11.38 -4.65
CA THR A 12 7.24 -9.97 -4.36
C THR A 12 5.81 -9.76 -3.88
N THR A 13 4.84 -10.51 -4.43
CA THR A 13 3.45 -10.51 -3.94
C THR A 13 3.36 -10.91 -2.47
N VAL A 14 4.05 -11.97 -2.05
CA VAL A 14 4.04 -12.42 -0.64
C VAL A 14 4.73 -11.40 0.27
N GLN A 15 5.84 -10.81 -0.16
CA GLN A 15 6.52 -9.76 0.61
C GLN A 15 5.68 -8.49 0.77
N CYS A 16 4.96 -8.06 -0.27
CA CYS A 16 4.02 -6.95 -0.20
C CYS A 16 2.78 -7.29 0.64
N ALA A 17 2.24 -8.49 0.51
CA ALA A 17 1.10 -8.97 1.29
C ALA A 17 1.42 -9.11 2.78
N GLY A 18 2.66 -9.51 3.10
CA GLY A 18 3.18 -9.54 4.47
C GLY A 18 3.45 -8.14 5.04
N SER A 19 3.85 -7.20 4.18
CA SER A 19 4.02 -5.78 4.54
C SER A 19 2.71 -4.98 4.56
N SER A 20 1.54 -5.63 4.40
CA SER A 20 0.24 -4.95 4.38
C SER A 20 -0.10 -4.22 5.69
N SER A 21 0.65 -4.48 6.77
CA SER A 21 0.51 -3.76 8.03
C SER A 21 0.97 -2.30 7.93
N ALA A 22 1.92 -1.99 7.04
CA ALA A 22 2.45 -0.63 6.86
C ALA A 22 1.41 0.37 6.31
N PRO A 23 0.70 0.10 5.19
CA PRO A 23 -0.33 1.03 4.70
C PRO A 23 -1.53 1.14 5.65
N MET A 24 -1.89 0.05 6.33
CA MET A 24 -2.97 0.07 7.32
C MET A 24 -2.61 0.97 8.53
N LYS A 25 -1.36 0.88 9.01
CA LYS A 25 -0.83 1.79 10.05
C LYS A 25 -0.74 3.23 9.54
N ALA A 26 -0.28 3.45 8.30
CA ALA A 26 -0.19 4.79 7.73
C ALA A 26 -1.57 5.46 7.64
N LYS A 27 -2.62 4.74 7.25
CA LYS A 27 -4.01 5.23 7.27
C LYS A 27 -4.42 5.66 8.68
N SER A 28 -4.26 4.78 9.67
CA SER A 28 -4.60 5.10 11.07
C SER A 28 -3.77 6.24 11.65
N THR A 29 -2.51 6.39 11.24
CA THR A 29 -1.67 7.52 11.65
C THR A 29 -2.15 8.83 11.03
N VAL A 30 -2.53 8.84 9.75
CA VAL A 30 -3.08 10.04 9.11
C VAL A 30 -4.43 10.42 9.72
N GLU A 31 -5.33 9.47 9.92
CA GLU A 31 -6.62 9.70 10.61
C GLU A 31 -6.41 10.22 12.05
N GLY A 32 -5.37 9.76 12.75
CA GLY A 32 -5.03 10.22 14.09
C GLY A 32 -4.32 11.58 14.15
N THR A 33 -3.69 12.01 13.05
CA THR A 33 -2.94 13.29 12.98
C THR A 33 -3.78 14.40 12.38
N GLU A 34 -4.50 14.11 11.30
CA GLU A 34 -5.43 15.01 10.62
C GLU A 34 -6.71 14.26 10.24
N PRO A 35 -7.71 14.20 11.13
CA PRO A 35 -8.96 13.44 10.90
C PRO A 35 -9.83 13.98 9.76
N GLN A 36 -9.51 15.15 9.20
CA GLN A 36 -10.16 15.70 8.00
C GLN A 36 -9.48 15.29 6.69
N ASN A 37 -8.29 14.69 6.76
CA ASN A 37 -7.49 14.41 5.59
C ASN A 37 -7.50 12.90 5.32
N ASP A 38 -8.24 12.48 4.30
CA ASP A 38 -8.27 11.08 3.89
C ASP A 38 -6.98 10.72 3.15
N LEU A 39 -6.32 9.64 3.59
CA LEU A 39 -5.15 9.11 2.90
C LEU A 39 -5.56 8.61 1.50
N THR A 40 -5.30 9.42 0.48
CA THR A 40 -5.69 9.12 -0.91
C THR A 40 -4.69 8.19 -1.60
N CYS A 41 -3.40 8.38 -1.34
CA CYS A 41 -2.34 7.49 -1.80
C CYS A 41 -1.09 7.61 -0.93
N LEU A 42 -0.36 6.50 -0.79
CA LEU A 42 0.95 6.43 -0.16
C LEU A 42 1.97 6.05 -1.23
N ARG A 43 2.87 6.98 -1.58
CA ARG A 43 3.91 6.79 -2.58
C ARG A 43 5.26 6.65 -1.91
N ILE A 44 5.87 5.46 -2.03
CA ILE A 44 7.17 5.12 -1.48
C ILE A 44 8.15 4.94 -2.64
N ARG A 45 9.06 5.90 -2.82
CA ARG A 45 10.10 5.82 -3.85
C ARG A 45 11.40 5.29 -3.25
N SER A 46 11.85 4.16 -3.76
CA SER A 46 13.19 3.60 -3.52
C SER A 46 14.10 3.89 -4.73
N LYS A 47 15.41 3.62 -4.59
CA LYS A 47 16.36 3.77 -5.70
C LYS A 47 16.05 2.88 -6.91
N LYS A 48 15.37 1.75 -6.66
CA LYS A 48 15.16 0.69 -7.64
C LYS A 48 13.70 0.54 -8.06
N HIS A 49 12.78 0.99 -7.22
CA HIS A 49 11.35 0.83 -7.45
C HIS A 49 10.58 1.95 -6.78
N GLU A 50 9.40 2.21 -7.28
CA GLU A 50 8.41 3.06 -6.69
C GLU A 50 7.16 2.24 -6.39
N ILE A 51 6.73 2.28 -5.13
CA ILE A 51 5.55 1.56 -4.66
C ILE A 51 4.47 2.60 -4.36
N VAL A 52 3.35 2.51 -5.05
CA VAL A 52 2.17 3.34 -4.80
C VAL A 52 1.10 2.47 -4.18
N ILE A 53 0.60 2.86 -3.02
CA ILE A 53 -0.48 2.17 -2.32
C ILE A 53 -1.67 3.11 -2.25
N ALA A 54 -2.78 2.73 -2.87
CA ALA A 54 -4.02 3.48 -2.83
C ALA A 54 -5.10 2.64 -2.13
N PRO A 55 -5.64 3.10 -0.99
CA PRO A 55 -6.82 2.47 -0.40
C PRO A 55 -8.05 2.80 -1.25
N ASP A 56 -8.84 1.79 -1.60
CA ASP A 56 -10.16 1.95 -2.24
C ASP A 56 -11.19 1.12 -1.48
N LYS A 57 -12.02 1.79 -0.68
CA LYS A 57 -13.05 1.18 0.18
C LYS A 57 -12.50 0.02 1.02
N GLU A 58 -12.81 -1.22 0.65
CA GLU A 58 -12.40 -2.45 1.34
C GLU A 58 -11.13 -3.09 0.74
N TYR A 59 -10.61 -2.52 -0.34
CA TYR A 59 -9.46 -3.02 -1.08
C TYR A 59 -8.25 -2.09 -0.93
N LEU A 60 -7.06 -2.67 -1.07
CA LEU A 60 -5.81 -1.95 -1.16
C LEU A 60 -5.21 -2.24 -2.54
N LEU A 61 -5.10 -1.21 -3.36
CA LEU A 61 -4.40 -1.25 -4.63
C LEU A 61 -2.91 -0.97 -4.38
N ILE A 62 -2.05 -1.87 -4.83
CA ILE A 62 -0.60 -1.72 -4.74
C ILE A 62 -0.05 -1.76 -6.16
N PHE A 63 0.58 -0.66 -6.58
CA PHE A 63 1.30 -0.55 -7.84
C PHE A 63 2.79 -0.52 -7.55
N ILE A 64 3.57 -1.29 -8.32
CA ILE A 64 5.03 -1.24 -8.27
C ILE A 64 5.53 -0.86 -9.65
N GLN A 65 6.28 0.23 -9.70
CA GLN A 65 6.94 0.75 -10.89
C GLN A 65 8.46 0.64 -10.70
N ASN A 66 9.20 0.40 -11.78
CA ASN A 66 10.67 0.37 -11.80
C ASN A 66 11.22 1.71 -12.32
#